data_AF-A0A814D9M3-F1
#
_entry.id   AF-A0A814D9M3-F1
#
_cell.length_a   1.000
_cell.length_b   1.000
_cell.length_c   1.000
_cell.angle_alpha   90.00
_cell.angle_beta   90.00
_cell.angle_gamma   90.00
#
_symmetry.space_group_name_H-M   'P 1'
#
loop_
_entity.id
_entity.type
_entity.pdbx_description
1 polymer ?
#
loop_
_entity_poly.entity_id
_entity_poly.type
_entity_poly.pdbx_seq_one_letter_code
_entity_poly.pdbx_strand_id
1 'polypeptide(L)'
;MSMIDPPRAAVPEAVAKCRSAGIKVIMITGDHPITAKTIAQAVGIISEECETVEDISLRLNIPIENVNRRDANACVVHGDDLKHMTSSQLDHLLKNHSEIVFARTSPQQKLIIVEGCQRQGAIVAVTGDGVNDSPALKKADIEIAMGIAGSDVSKQAADMILLDDNFASIVTGVEEGRLIFDNLKKSIAYTLT
;
A
#
# COMPACT_ATOMS: atom_id res chain seq x y z
N MET A 1 -10.65 23.86 -9.51
CA MET A 1 -9.91 22.99 -10.45
C MET A 1 -8.80 22.33 -9.66
N SER A 2 -8.96 21.04 -9.33
CA SER A 2 -7.95 20.28 -8.59
C SER A 2 -6.84 19.92 -9.57
N MET A 3 -5.65 20.44 -9.32
CA MET A 3 -4.41 20.02 -9.96
C MET A 3 -4.15 18.59 -9.45
N ILE A 4 -4.18 17.61 -10.35
CA ILE A 4 -3.84 16.22 -10.05
C ILE A 4 -2.31 16.15 -10.06
N ASP A 5 -1.69 15.76 -8.94
CA ASP A 5 -0.27 15.47 -8.94
C ASP A 5 -0.04 14.19 -9.76
N PRO A 6 0.68 14.26 -10.88
CA PRO A 6 0.92 13.09 -11.70
C PRO A 6 1.81 12.11 -10.94
N PRO A 7 1.59 10.80 -11.10
CA PRO A 7 2.49 9.81 -10.51
C PRO A 7 3.91 9.98 -11.08
N ARG A 8 4.92 9.79 -10.22
CA ARG A 8 6.32 9.86 -10.65
C ARG A 8 6.60 8.75 -11.66
N ALA A 9 7.38 9.05 -12.70
CA ALA A 9 7.59 8.17 -13.85
C ALA A 9 8.10 6.76 -13.50
N ALA A 10 8.86 6.61 -12.41
CA ALA A 10 9.41 5.32 -11.98
C ALA A 10 8.44 4.45 -11.14
N VAL A 11 7.33 5.02 -10.66
CA VAL A 11 6.41 4.34 -9.74
C VAL A 11 5.68 3.16 -10.39
N PRO A 12 5.12 3.27 -11.62
CA PRO A 12 4.40 2.14 -12.23
C PRO A 12 5.28 0.89 -12.40
N GLU A 13 6.50 1.06 -12.90
CA GLU A 13 7.45 -0.05 -13.06
C GLU A 13 7.83 -0.66 -11.71
N ALA A 14 8.07 0.18 -10.70
CA ALA A 14 8.43 -0.29 -9.37
C ALA A 14 7.30 -1.06 -8.67
N VAL A 15 6.04 -0.59 -8.79
CA VAL A 15 4.86 -1.31 -8.30
C VAL A 15 4.74 -2.68 -9.00
N ALA A 16 4.91 -2.72 -10.32
CA ALA A 16 4.89 -3.97 -11.07
C ALA A 16 5.97 -4.95 -10.61
N LYS A 17 7.20 -4.48 -10.39
CA LYS A 17 8.30 -5.31 -9.85
C LYS A 17 7.98 -5.83 -8.44
N CYS A 18 7.49 -4.98 -7.54
CA CYS A 18 7.05 -5.41 -6.20
C CYS A 18 6.00 -6.53 -6.29
N ARG A 19 4.98 -6.37 -7.15
CA ARG A 19 3.94 -7.38 -7.37
C ARG A 19 4.51 -8.69 -7.94
N SER A 20 5.41 -8.60 -8.92
CA SER A 20 6.08 -9.79 -9.49
C SER A 20 6.91 -10.55 -8.44
N ALA A 21 7.41 -9.85 -7.41
CA ALA A 21 8.12 -10.41 -6.28
C ALA A 21 7.18 -10.96 -5.17
N GLY A 22 5.86 -10.96 -5.40
CA GLY A 22 4.84 -11.44 -4.46
C GLY A 22 4.47 -10.44 -3.37
N ILE A 23 4.86 -9.16 -3.49
CA ILE A 23 4.54 -8.12 -2.51
C ILE A 23 3.18 -7.53 -2.83
N LYS A 24 2.29 -7.52 -1.84
CA LYS A 24 1.00 -6.85 -1.92
C LYS A 24 1.19 -5.34 -1.70
N VAL A 25 0.80 -4.54 -2.69
CA VAL A 25 0.86 -3.07 -2.63
C VAL A 25 -0.54 -2.53 -2.33
N ILE A 26 -0.66 -1.69 -1.29
CA ILE A 26 -1.92 -1.08 -0.85
C ILE A 26 -1.73 0.44 -0.85
N MET A 27 -2.67 1.16 -1.47
CA MET A 27 -2.67 2.63 -1.41
C MET A 27 -3.44 3.11 -0.18
N ILE A 28 -2.87 4.06 0.57
CA ILE A 28 -3.53 4.71 1.71
C ILE A 28 -3.36 6.23 1.59
N THR A 29 -4.43 6.94 1.18
CA THR A 29 -4.40 8.39 0.94
C THR A 29 -5.52 9.13 1.67
N GLY A 30 -5.28 10.43 1.92
CA GLY A 30 -6.29 11.39 2.37
C GLY A 30 -7.12 11.98 1.21
N ASP A 31 -6.75 11.69 -0.03
CA ASP A 31 -7.42 12.19 -1.24
C ASP A 31 -8.82 11.63 -1.44
N HIS A 32 -9.57 12.29 -2.32
CA HIS A 32 -10.90 11.85 -2.71
C HIS A 32 -10.85 10.48 -3.42
N PRO A 33 -11.81 9.56 -3.19
CA PRO A 33 -11.80 8.21 -3.76
C PRO A 33 -11.65 8.14 -5.28
N ILE A 34 -12.31 9.05 -6.00
CA ILE A 34 -12.24 9.13 -7.46
C ILE A 34 -10.79 9.37 -7.90
N THR A 35 -10.12 10.36 -7.31
CA THR A 35 -8.72 10.67 -7.62
C THR A 35 -7.80 9.52 -7.22
N ALA A 36 -8.01 8.96 -6.03
CA ALA A 36 -7.21 7.83 -5.54
C ALA A 36 -7.33 6.61 -6.46
N LYS A 37 -8.54 6.27 -6.92
CA LYS A 37 -8.77 5.18 -7.87
C LYS A 37 -8.04 5.43 -9.19
N THR A 38 -8.16 6.63 -9.76
CA THR A 38 -7.49 6.98 -11.03
C THR A 38 -5.96 6.88 -10.90
N ILE A 39 -5.39 7.40 -9.81
CA ILE A 39 -3.94 7.31 -9.59
C ILE A 39 -3.53 5.85 -9.38
N ALA A 40 -4.30 5.08 -8.59
CA ALA A 40 -4.03 3.67 -8.33
C ALA A 40 -4.02 2.82 -9.61
N GLN A 41 -4.92 3.12 -10.55
CA GLN A 41 -4.92 2.51 -11.89
C GLN A 41 -3.69 2.95 -12.70
N ALA A 42 -3.38 4.25 -12.72
CA ALA A 42 -2.23 4.78 -13.46
C ALA A 42 -0.87 4.22 -12.99
N VAL A 43 -0.75 3.83 -11.71
CA VAL A 43 0.48 3.24 -11.16
C VAL A 43 0.45 1.71 -11.06
N GLY A 44 -0.63 1.05 -11.48
CA GLY A 44 -0.72 -0.42 -11.47
C GLY A 44 -0.97 -1.05 -10.08
N ILE A 45 -1.47 -0.28 -9.11
CA ILE A 45 -2.00 -0.82 -7.85
C ILE A 45 -3.34 -1.50 -8.09
N ILE A 46 -4.20 -0.86 -8.90
CA ILE A 46 -5.38 -1.50 -9.49
C ILE A 46 -5.03 -1.87 -10.93
N SER A 47 -5.16 -3.15 -11.29
CA SER A 47 -4.92 -3.61 -12.66
C SER A 47 -6.06 -3.21 -13.58
N GLU A 48 -5.78 -3.00 -14.87
CA GLU A 48 -6.80 -2.63 -15.88
C GLU A 48 -7.92 -3.68 -16.01
N GLU A 49 -7.60 -4.95 -15.73
CA GLU A 49 -8.55 -6.07 -15.81
C GLU A 49 -9.37 -6.27 -14.52
N CYS A 50 -9.06 -5.53 -13.45
CA CYS A 50 -9.75 -5.65 -12.18
C CYS A 50 -10.89 -4.65 -12.07
N GLU A 51 -12.09 -5.18 -11.77
CA GLU A 51 -13.27 -4.37 -11.55
C GLU A 51 -13.53 -4.20 -10.04
N THR A 52 -13.95 -3.00 -9.65
CA THR A 52 -14.52 -2.78 -8.32
C THR A 52 -15.99 -3.18 -8.29
N VAL A 53 -16.59 -3.31 -7.10
CA VAL A 53 -18.02 -3.63 -6.95
C VAL A 53 -18.89 -2.60 -7.69
N GLU A 54 -18.47 -1.32 -7.69
CA GLU A 54 -19.11 -0.23 -8.42
C GLU A 54 -19.00 -0.42 -9.93
N ASP A 55 -17.85 -0.86 -10.44
CA ASP A 55 -17.64 -1.10 -11.88
C ASP A 55 -18.52 -2.27 -12.37
N ILE A 56 -18.60 -3.37 -11.59
CA ILE A 56 -19.46 -4.51 -11.91
C ILE A 56 -20.94 -4.11 -11.88
N SER A 57 -21.34 -3.30 -10.89
CA SER A 57 -22.70 -2.76 -10.77
C SER A 57 -23.09 -1.95 -12.02
N LEU A 58 -22.19 -1.07 -12.48
CA LEU A 58 -22.40 -0.25 -13.68
C LEU A 58 -22.43 -1.10 -14.96
N ARG A 59 -21.50 -2.05 -15.10
CA ARG A 59 -21.39 -2.91 -16.29
C ARG A 59 -22.60 -3.83 -16.45
N LEU A 60 -23.08 -4.42 -15.34
CA LEU A 60 -24.23 -5.34 -15.33
C LEU A 60 -25.57 -4.61 -15.18
N ASN A 61 -25.55 -3.30 -14.90
CA ASN A 61 -26.72 -2.49 -14.61
C ASN A 61 -27.60 -3.08 -13.50
N ILE A 62 -26.96 -3.57 -12.43
CA ILE A 62 -27.63 -4.11 -11.24
C ILE A 62 -27.29 -3.27 -10.01
N PRO A 63 -28.17 -3.18 -8.99
CA PRO A 63 -27.84 -2.54 -7.72
C PRO A 63 -26.57 -3.13 -7.08
N ILE A 64 -25.75 -2.29 -6.44
CA ILE A 64 -24.49 -2.68 -5.76
C ILE A 64 -24.72 -3.83 -4.76
N GLU A 65 -25.88 -3.86 -4.11
CA GLU A 65 -26.28 -4.90 -3.15
C GLU A 65 -26.36 -6.30 -3.76
N ASN A 66 -26.66 -6.38 -5.07
CA ASN A 66 -26.80 -7.63 -5.80
C ASN A 66 -25.50 -8.07 -6.48
N VAL A 67 -24.43 -7.27 -6.39
CA VAL A 67 -23.11 -7.65 -6.90
C VAL A 67 -22.45 -8.60 -5.91
N ASN A 68 -22.04 -9.76 -6.40
CA ASN A 68 -21.22 -10.66 -5.60
C ASN A 68 -19.84 -10.05 -5.37
N ARG A 69 -19.57 -9.64 -4.12
CA ARG A 69 -18.29 -9.01 -3.73
C ARG A 69 -17.06 -9.88 -3.98
N ARG A 70 -17.24 -11.19 -4.16
CA ARG A 70 -16.13 -12.10 -4.49
C ARG A 70 -15.65 -11.97 -5.93
N ASP A 71 -16.47 -11.41 -6.80
CA ASP A 71 -16.12 -11.23 -8.21
C ASP A 71 -15.27 -9.97 -8.43
N ALA A 72 -15.23 -9.07 -7.43
CA ALA A 72 -14.40 -7.87 -7.43
C ALA A 72 -13.03 -8.17 -6.80
N ASN A 73 -11.98 -8.21 -7.62
CA ASN A 73 -10.60 -8.39 -7.14
C ASN A 73 -9.99 -7.10 -6.57
N ALA A 74 -10.56 -5.94 -6.94
CA ALA A 74 -10.18 -4.63 -6.47
C ALA A 74 -11.26 -4.00 -5.59
N CYS A 75 -10.87 -3.28 -4.55
CA CYS A 75 -11.80 -2.48 -3.75
C CYS A 75 -11.24 -1.10 -3.40
N VAL A 76 -12.14 -0.10 -3.43
CA VAL A 76 -11.86 1.25 -2.95
C VAL A 76 -12.69 1.47 -1.70
N VAL A 77 -12.03 1.75 -0.57
CA VAL A 77 -12.67 1.90 0.73
C VAL A 77 -12.60 3.37 1.15
N HIS A 78 -13.75 3.96 1.46
CA HIS A 78 -13.82 5.30 2.02
C HIS A 78 -13.44 5.30 3.50
N GLY A 79 -12.75 6.35 3.96
CA GLY A 79 -12.42 6.54 5.38
C GLY A 79 -13.65 6.54 6.29
N ASP A 80 -14.78 7.09 5.84
CA ASP A 80 -16.02 7.06 6.62
C ASP A 80 -16.56 5.63 6.80
N ASP A 81 -16.50 4.80 5.76
CA ASP A 81 -16.92 3.39 5.86
C ASP A 81 -15.99 2.62 6.81
N LEU A 82 -14.68 2.87 6.69
CA LEU A 82 -13.65 2.26 7.54
C LEU A 82 -13.88 2.57 9.03
N LYS A 83 -14.41 3.75 9.36
CA LYS A 83 -14.75 4.12 10.75
C LYS A 83 -15.84 3.23 11.35
N HIS A 84 -16.74 2.71 10.52
CA HIS A 84 -17.82 1.83 10.93
C HIS A 84 -17.47 0.34 10.83
N MET A 85 -16.31 0.00 10.26
CA MET A 85 -15.83 -1.37 10.17
C MET A 85 -15.20 -1.83 11.49
N THR A 86 -15.53 -3.06 11.87
CA THR A 86 -14.83 -3.79 12.94
C THR A 86 -13.50 -4.35 12.44
N SER A 87 -12.57 -4.63 13.35
CA SER A 87 -11.27 -5.23 12.99
C SER A 87 -11.42 -6.54 12.19
N SER A 88 -12.39 -7.38 12.53
CA SER A 88 -12.66 -8.62 11.79
C SER A 88 -13.13 -8.37 10.35
N GLN A 89 -13.97 -7.36 10.13
CA GLN A 89 -14.41 -6.98 8.78
C GLN A 89 -13.24 -6.44 7.95
N LEU A 90 -12.39 -5.61 8.56
CA LEU A 90 -11.17 -5.11 7.91
C LEU A 90 -10.22 -6.27 7.56
N ASP A 91 -10.00 -7.21 8.47
CA ASP A 91 -9.13 -8.35 8.24
C ASP A 91 -9.68 -9.24 7.11
N HIS A 92 -11.00 -9.45 7.04
CA HIS A 92 -11.65 -10.12 5.91
C HIS A 92 -11.49 -9.37 4.59
N LEU A 93 -11.63 -8.04 4.59
CA LEU A 93 -11.44 -7.20 3.40
C LEU A 93 -10.01 -7.31 2.88
N LEU A 94 -9.04 -7.17 3.78
CA LEU A 94 -7.61 -7.28 3.49
C LEU A 94 -7.21 -8.68 3.01
N LYS A 95 -7.91 -9.74 3.42
CA LYS A 95 -7.62 -11.10 2.97
C LYS A 95 -8.23 -11.43 1.60
N ASN A 96 -9.43 -10.94 1.32
CA ASN A 96 -10.20 -11.33 0.14
C ASN A 96 -9.90 -10.50 -1.12
N HIS A 97 -9.40 -9.27 -0.97
CA HIS A 97 -9.08 -8.41 -2.10
C HIS A 97 -7.57 -8.31 -2.28
N SER A 98 -7.07 -8.55 -3.49
CA SER A 98 -5.64 -8.41 -3.79
C SER A 98 -5.24 -6.96 -4.01
N GLU A 99 -6.15 -6.14 -4.55
CA GLU A 99 -5.90 -4.75 -4.93
C GLU A 99 -6.78 -3.83 -4.09
N ILE A 100 -6.16 -3.00 -3.26
CA ILE A 100 -6.89 -2.23 -2.25
C ILE A 100 -6.42 -0.79 -2.25
N VAL A 101 -7.40 0.12 -2.27
CA VAL A 101 -7.18 1.56 -2.12
C VAL A 101 -8.02 2.06 -0.96
N PHE A 102 -7.39 2.63 0.06
CA PHE A 102 -8.06 3.38 1.11
C PHE A 102 -7.96 4.87 0.81
N ALA A 103 -9.10 5.53 0.66
CA ALA A 103 -9.21 6.95 0.32
C ALA A 103 -9.87 7.74 1.45
N ARG A 104 -9.63 9.05 1.51
CA ARG A 104 -10.14 9.94 2.57
C ARG A 104 -9.82 9.46 4.00
N THR A 105 -8.66 8.82 4.18
CA THR A 105 -8.26 8.28 5.48
C THR A 105 -7.71 9.35 6.43
N SER A 106 -8.00 9.21 7.72
CA SER A 106 -7.33 9.96 8.80
C SER A 106 -6.00 9.32 9.20
N PRO A 107 -5.07 10.07 9.85
CA PRO A 107 -3.83 9.50 10.39
C PRO A 107 -4.03 8.26 11.26
N GLN A 108 -5.07 8.26 12.11
CA GLN A 108 -5.42 7.12 12.97
C GLN A 108 -5.91 5.92 12.16
N GLN A 109 -6.61 6.15 11.06
CA GLN A 109 -7.06 5.08 10.17
C GLN A 109 -5.90 4.43 9.43
N LYS A 110 -4.89 5.19 9.03
CA LYS A 110 -3.66 4.63 8.44
C LYS A 110 -3.00 3.63 9.40
N LEU A 111 -2.91 3.99 10.68
CA LEU A 111 -2.41 3.10 11.73
C LEU A 111 -3.25 1.81 11.82
N ILE A 112 -4.58 1.91 11.87
CA ILE A 112 -5.48 0.75 11.95
C ILE A 112 -5.30 -0.20 10.76
N ILE A 113 -5.07 0.35 9.55
CA ILE A 113 -4.81 -0.44 8.34
C ILE A 113 -3.49 -1.20 8.46
N VAL A 114 -2.41 -0.52 8.88
CA VAL A 114 -1.10 -1.16 9.12
C VAL A 114 -1.22 -2.29 10.14
N GLU A 115 -1.91 -2.04 11.26
CA GLU A 115 -2.16 -3.07 12.27
C GLU A 115 -2.98 -4.24 11.71
N GLY A 116 -3.96 -3.98 10.83
CA GLY A 116 -4.73 -5.03 10.18
C GLY A 116 -3.89 -5.92 9.27
N CYS A 117 -2.94 -5.34 8.55
CA CYS A 117 -1.97 -6.10 7.76
C CYS A 117 -1.05 -6.93 8.68
N GLN A 118 -0.53 -6.34 9.75
CA GLN A 118 0.34 -7.04 10.71
C GLN A 118 -0.38 -8.17 11.46
N ARG A 119 -1.66 -8.00 11.82
CA ARG A 119 -2.48 -9.05 12.44
C ARG A 119 -2.60 -10.31 11.58
N GLN A 120 -2.43 -10.19 10.27
CA GLN A 120 -2.41 -11.34 9.36
C GLN A 120 -1.04 -12.03 9.28
N GLY A 121 -0.07 -11.59 10.09
CA GLY A 121 1.29 -12.12 10.10
C GLY A 121 2.15 -11.61 8.94
N ALA A 122 1.74 -10.53 8.26
CA ALA A 122 2.54 -9.91 7.21
C ALA A 122 3.57 -8.96 7.82
N ILE A 123 4.74 -8.88 7.17
CA ILE A 123 5.73 -7.81 7.40
C ILE A 123 5.32 -6.61 6.54
N VAL A 124 5.13 -5.46 7.18
CA VAL A 124 4.54 -4.27 6.55
C VAL A 124 5.59 -3.17 6.43
N ALA A 125 5.88 -2.77 5.21
CA ALA A 125 6.61 -1.56 4.90
C ALA A 125 5.63 -0.40 4.65
N VAL A 126 5.90 0.78 5.23
CA VAL A 126 5.10 1.99 4.99
C VAL A 126 5.99 3.07 4.39
N THR A 127 5.55 3.61 3.25
CA THR A 127 6.19 4.74 2.58
C THR A 127 5.34 5.99 2.77
N GLY A 128 5.93 7.07 3.28
CA GLY A 128 5.20 8.32 3.52
C GLY A 128 6.10 9.55 3.43
N ASP A 129 5.49 10.69 3.19
CA ASP A 129 6.15 11.99 3.06
C ASP A 129 5.65 13.02 4.09
N GLY A 130 4.54 12.75 4.78
CA GLY A 130 3.90 13.72 5.66
C GLY A 130 3.99 13.41 7.15
N VAL A 131 3.82 14.46 7.97
CA VAL A 131 3.56 14.35 9.42
C VAL A 131 2.31 13.51 9.74
N ASN A 132 1.39 13.43 8.78
CA ASN A 132 0.15 12.65 8.87
C ASN A 132 0.40 11.14 8.84
N ASP A 133 1.55 10.71 8.33
CA ASP A 133 1.91 9.30 8.24
C ASP A 133 2.65 8.83 9.49
N SER A 134 3.09 9.74 10.36
CA SER A 134 3.88 9.45 11.56
C SER A 134 3.35 8.29 12.41
N PRO A 135 2.03 8.17 12.70
CA PRO A 135 1.53 7.04 13.49
C PRO A 135 1.65 5.70 12.75
N ALA A 136 1.38 5.68 11.45
CA ALA A 136 1.43 4.47 10.62
C ALA A 136 2.86 4.06 10.31
N LEU A 137 3.74 5.05 10.07
CA LEU A 137 5.18 4.88 9.97
C LEU A 137 5.69 4.20 11.25
N LYS A 138 5.50 4.81 12.43
CA LYS A 138 5.95 4.27 13.72
C LYS A 138 5.53 2.82 14.02
N LYS A 139 4.42 2.38 13.42
CA LYS A 139 3.88 1.04 13.64
C LYS A 139 4.42 0.01 12.63
N ALA A 140 4.87 0.46 11.46
CA ALA A 140 5.38 -0.41 10.41
C ALA A 140 6.59 -1.21 10.87
N ASP A 141 6.87 -2.33 10.19
CA ASP A 141 8.07 -3.12 10.43
C ASP A 141 9.30 -2.49 9.77
N ILE A 142 9.08 -1.69 8.73
CA ILE A 142 10.09 -0.82 8.12
C ILE A 142 9.44 0.49 7.64
N GLU A 143 10.02 1.59 8.06
CA GLU A 143 9.61 2.95 7.68
C GLU A 143 10.48 3.50 6.56
N ILE A 144 9.83 4.00 5.50
CA ILE A 144 10.52 4.54 4.33
C ILE A 144 10.06 5.99 4.10
N ALA A 145 10.97 6.94 4.30
CA ALA A 145 10.71 8.35 4.05
C ALA A 145 11.31 8.84 2.72
N MET A 146 10.63 9.80 2.11
CA MET A 146 11.11 10.53 0.93
C MET A 146 12.13 11.60 1.36
N GLY A 147 13.31 11.64 0.74
CA GLY A 147 14.42 12.52 1.11
C GLY A 147 14.23 13.99 0.70
N ILE A 148 13.51 14.24 -0.40
CA ILE A 148 13.23 15.59 -0.91
C ILE A 148 11.81 16.00 -0.49
N ALA A 149 10.79 15.24 -0.89
CA ALA A 149 9.39 15.56 -0.60
C ALA A 149 8.98 15.33 0.86
N GLY A 150 9.71 14.47 1.59
CA GLY A 150 9.37 14.14 2.97
C GLY A 150 9.60 15.30 3.93
N SER A 151 8.71 15.41 4.92
CA SER A 151 8.91 16.30 6.07
C SER A 151 10.11 15.86 6.92
N ASP A 152 10.71 16.79 7.65
CA ASP A 152 11.82 16.47 8.57
C ASP A 152 11.39 15.47 9.65
N VAL A 153 10.13 15.55 10.09
CA VAL A 153 9.54 14.61 11.07
C VAL A 153 9.50 13.20 10.49
N SER A 154 9.03 13.02 9.25
CA SER A 154 9.03 11.70 8.60
C SER A 154 10.44 11.16 8.39
N LYS A 155 11.42 12.00 8.02
CA LYS A 155 12.81 11.57 7.85
C LYS A 155 13.47 11.15 9.16
N GLN A 156 13.14 11.82 10.26
CA GLN A 156 13.67 11.46 11.58
C GLN A 156 13.04 10.19 12.16
N ALA A 157 11.79 9.90 11.80
CA ALA A 157 11.11 8.68 12.22
C ALA A 157 11.57 7.46 11.42
N ALA A 158 11.90 7.63 10.13
CA ALA A 158 12.13 6.53 9.22
C ALA A 158 13.41 5.73 9.47
N ASP A 159 13.31 4.40 9.28
CA ASP A 159 14.44 3.46 9.26
C ASP A 159 15.27 3.61 7.98
N MET A 160 14.63 4.02 6.88
CA MET A 160 15.24 4.19 5.58
C MET A 160 14.77 5.49 4.90
N ILE A 161 15.71 6.24 4.33
CA ILE A 161 15.43 7.50 3.62
C ILE A 161 15.85 7.38 2.16
N LEU A 162 14.92 7.64 1.25
CA LEU A 162 15.16 7.68 -0.20
C LEU A 162 15.63 9.08 -0.60
N LEU A 163 16.96 9.30 -0.61
CA LEU A 163 17.55 10.62 -0.84
C LEU A 163 17.16 11.26 -2.18
N ASP A 164 16.85 10.46 -3.20
CA ASP A 164 16.47 10.89 -4.55
C ASP A 164 14.96 10.86 -4.82
N ASP A 165 14.14 10.54 -3.81
CA ASP A 165 12.70 10.31 -3.92
C ASP A 165 12.33 9.26 -5.00
N ASN A 166 13.23 8.34 -5.31
CA ASN A 166 12.97 7.33 -6.31
C ASN A 166 12.37 6.07 -5.68
N PHE A 167 11.09 5.84 -5.94
CA PHE A 167 10.37 4.65 -5.44
C PHE A 167 10.99 3.34 -5.98
N ALA A 168 11.68 3.36 -7.12
CA ALA A 168 12.37 2.18 -7.63
C ALA A 168 13.46 1.66 -6.67
N SER A 169 14.03 2.52 -5.83
CA SER A 169 15.02 2.13 -4.81
C SER A 169 14.46 1.13 -3.79
N ILE A 170 13.14 1.11 -3.57
CA ILE A 170 12.48 0.12 -2.71
C ILE A 170 12.60 -1.27 -3.33
N VAL A 171 12.44 -1.39 -4.65
CA VAL A 171 12.58 -2.66 -5.36
C VAL A 171 13.99 -3.21 -5.19
N THR A 172 15.00 -2.35 -5.40
CA THR A 172 16.40 -2.70 -5.17
C THR A 172 16.63 -3.11 -3.71
N GLY A 173 16.05 -2.38 -2.75
CA GLY A 173 16.14 -2.71 -1.32
C GLY A 173 15.55 -4.08 -0.99
N VAL A 174 14.43 -4.46 -1.61
CA VAL A 174 13.83 -5.80 -1.46
C VAL A 174 14.76 -6.88 -2.02
N GLU A 175 15.34 -6.64 -3.20
CA GLU A 175 16.27 -7.59 -3.84
C GLU A 175 17.51 -7.82 -2.98
N GLU A 176 18.18 -6.75 -2.57
CA GLU A 176 19.37 -6.81 -1.71
C GLU A 176 19.04 -7.39 -0.32
N GLY A 177 17.88 -7.07 0.24
CA GLY A 177 17.40 -7.62 1.50
C GLY A 177 17.20 -9.14 1.46
N ARG A 178 16.67 -9.67 0.35
CA ARG A 178 16.56 -11.12 0.15
C ARG A 178 17.92 -11.77 -0.06
N LEU A 179 18.79 -11.13 -0.83
CA LEU A 179 20.15 -11.62 -1.11
C LEU A 179 20.99 -11.73 0.17
N ILE A 180 20.99 -10.69 1.01
CA ILE A 180 21.77 -10.69 2.26
C ILE A 180 21.23 -11.74 3.24
N PHE A 181 19.92 -11.96 3.29
CA PHE A 181 19.32 -12.98 4.16
C PHE A 181 19.81 -14.40 3.82
N ASP A 182 19.87 -14.74 2.53
CA ASP A 182 20.41 -16.04 2.10
C ASP A 182 21.91 -16.15 2.34
N ASN A 183 22.66 -15.06 2.15
CA ASN A 183 24.09 -15.04 2.44
C ASN A 183 24.40 -15.18 3.94
N LEU A 184 23.56 -14.60 4.80
CA LEU A 184 23.67 -14.77 6.25
C LEU A 184 23.47 -16.24 6.66
N LYS A 185 22.48 -16.94 6.10
CA LYS A 185 22.31 -18.38 6.36
C LYS A 185 23.55 -19.19 5.97
N LYS A 186 24.15 -18.89 4.82
CA LYS A 186 25.39 -19.55 4.36
C LYS A 186 26.56 -19.26 5.31
N SER A 187 26.73 -18.00 5.72
CA SER A 187 27.78 -17.58 6.64
C SER A 187 27.66 -18.22 8.02
N ILE A 188 26.43 -18.29 8.55
CA ILE A 188 26.13 -18.96 9.82
C ILE A 188 26.42 -20.46 9.71
N ALA A 189 25.96 -21.12 8.65
CA ALA A 189 26.22 -22.55 8.43
C ALA A 189 27.72 -22.85 8.32
N TYR A 190 28.48 -22.00 7.62
CA TYR A 190 29.93 -22.11 7.51
C TYR A 190 30.64 -21.93 8.85
N THR A 191 30.14 -21.06 9.72
CA THR A 191 30.76 -20.79 11.03
C THR A 191 30.44 -21.88 12.06
N LEU A 192 29.27 -22.53 11.94
CA LEU A 192 28.81 -23.56 12.86
C LEU A 192 29.24 -24.99 12.48
N THR A 193 29.89 -25.17 11.32
CA THR A 193 30.41 -26.46 10.84
C THR A 193 31.93 -26.48 10.92
#